data_AF-A0A9D6N4Z5-F1
#
_entry.id   AF-A0A9D6N4Z5-F1
#
_cell.length_a   1.000
_cell.length_b   1.000
_cell.length_c   1.000
_cell.angle_alpha   90.00
_cell.angle_beta   90.00
_cell.angle_gamma   90.00
#
_symmetry.space_group_name_H-M   'P 1'
#
loop_
_entity.id
_entity.type
_entity.pdbx_description
1 polymer ?
#
loop_
_entity_poly.entity_id
_entity_poly.type
_entity_poly.pdbx_seq_one_letter_code
_entity_poly.pdbx_strand_id
1 'polypeptide(L)'
;MNPICHALPGAPAPDTRAEAPSADADSKSTVILVVGAPGEEAFQEKFAAWADRWKETTTKGDAKLITIGRDAATATNSLAQFKAALEAEPRDGFSDLWLVLIGHGTFDGKEAKFNLKGSDLSASELSTLLQPFHRRLAIINCASASAPFINALSATNRVIITATKSGSEQNFARYGDHLSAALGDPEADIDKDGQVSLLEAHLTAAKRTLDAYQNDGRLPTEHSLIDDNGDKLGTPSDWFRGIRASKKAKDGAEPDGLRAHQLCLVPNEADRRMPQELRQRRDELELEIARLRELKASMPEDDYYAQLETILLRLGALYQKADPKTAAPPTPSAKP
;
A
#
# COMPACT_ATOMS: atom_id res chain seq x y z
N MET A 1 -10.85 -12.13 -77.65
CA MET A 1 -11.90 -11.31 -77.02
C MET A 1 -12.14 -11.87 -75.64
N ASN A 2 -11.68 -11.15 -74.61
CA ASN A 2 -11.68 -11.59 -73.21
C ASN A 2 -12.44 -10.52 -72.42
N PRO A 3 -13.61 -10.80 -71.81
CA PRO A 3 -14.27 -9.82 -70.97
C PRO A 3 -13.94 -10.04 -69.49
N ILE A 4 -13.51 -8.93 -68.91
CA ILE A 4 -13.18 -8.66 -67.52
C ILE A 4 -14.45 -8.78 -66.67
N CYS A 5 -14.43 -9.62 -65.63
CA CYS A 5 -15.41 -9.57 -64.54
C CYS A 5 -14.79 -8.82 -63.35
N HIS A 6 -15.38 -7.67 -63.01
CA HIS A 6 -15.04 -6.88 -61.84
C HIS A 6 -15.46 -7.60 -60.56
N ALA A 7 -14.52 -7.73 -59.62
CA ALA A 7 -14.77 -8.14 -58.24
C ALA A 7 -15.20 -6.90 -57.42
N LEU A 8 -16.33 -7.01 -56.70
CA LEU A 8 -16.73 -6.08 -55.64
C LEU A 8 -16.23 -6.59 -54.28
N PRO A 9 -15.77 -5.72 -53.37
CA PRO A 9 -15.22 -6.13 -52.07
C PRO A 9 -16.32 -6.55 -51.09
N GLY A 10 -16.07 -7.65 -50.38
CA GLY A 10 -16.96 -8.23 -49.38
C GLY A 10 -17.12 -7.35 -48.14
N ALA A 11 -18.33 -7.39 -47.57
CA ALA A 11 -18.69 -6.73 -46.31
C ALA A 11 -17.83 -7.22 -45.13
N PRO A 12 -17.45 -6.34 -44.19
CA PRO A 12 -16.75 -6.76 -42.98
C PRO A 12 -17.69 -7.53 -42.04
N ALA A 13 -17.18 -8.62 -41.47
CA ALA A 13 -17.88 -9.41 -40.46
C ALA A 13 -18.11 -8.58 -39.18
N PRO A 14 -19.21 -8.81 -38.44
CA PRO A 14 -19.48 -8.08 -37.20
C PRO A 14 -18.46 -8.47 -36.12
N ASP A 15 -17.80 -7.45 -35.57
CA ASP A 15 -16.83 -7.56 -34.49
C ASP A 15 -17.56 -7.87 -33.18
N THR A 16 -17.80 -9.16 -32.91
CA THR A 16 -18.32 -9.61 -31.61
C THR A 16 -17.18 -9.68 -30.60
N ARG A 17 -16.67 -8.54 -30.17
CA ARG A 17 -16.02 -8.43 -28.86
C ARG A 17 -17.09 -8.01 -27.86
N ALA A 18 -17.75 -9.02 -27.29
CA ALA A 18 -18.49 -8.83 -26.06
C ALA A 18 -17.49 -8.34 -24.99
N GLU A 19 -17.65 -7.10 -24.56
CA GLU A 19 -16.98 -6.55 -23.37
C GLU A 19 -17.40 -7.44 -22.19
N ALA A 20 -16.45 -8.24 -21.69
CA ALA A 20 -16.68 -9.00 -20.47
C ALA A 20 -16.94 -8.00 -19.34
N PRO A 21 -17.99 -8.17 -18.52
CA PRO A 21 -18.24 -7.27 -17.40
C PRO A 21 -17.03 -7.32 -16.45
N SER A 22 -16.44 -6.16 -16.15
CA SER A 22 -15.31 -6.06 -15.22
C SER A 22 -15.78 -6.36 -13.80
N ALA A 23 -15.67 -7.62 -13.39
CA ALA A 23 -15.98 -8.08 -12.04
C ALA A 23 -15.13 -7.39 -10.94
N ASP A 24 -14.16 -6.56 -11.33
CA ASP A 24 -13.15 -5.94 -10.48
C ASP A 24 -13.29 -4.41 -10.32
N ALA A 25 -14.20 -3.76 -11.05
CA ALA A 25 -14.34 -2.29 -10.97
C ALA A 25 -14.96 -1.82 -9.63
N ASP A 26 -15.63 -2.72 -8.91
CA ASP A 26 -16.40 -2.45 -7.69
C ASP A 26 -15.85 -3.17 -6.44
N SER A 27 -14.70 -3.86 -6.56
CA SER A 27 -14.06 -4.47 -5.40
C SER A 27 -13.59 -3.38 -4.44
N LYS A 28 -13.74 -3.57 -3.13
CA LYS A 28 -13.27 -2.63 -2.11
C LYS A 28 -11.90 -3.08 -1.61
N SER A 29 -11.03 -2.12 -1.29
CA SER A 29 -9.81 -2.42 -0.55
C SER A 29 -10.15 -3.14 0.76
N THR A 30 -9.32 -4.10 1.15
CA THR A 30 -9.51 -4.87 2.39
C THR A 30 -8.43 -4.50 3.40
N VAL A 31 -8.82 -4.27 4.64
CA VAL A 31 -7.92 -4.14 5.79
C VAL A 31 -8.08 -5.36 6.69
N ILE A 32 -7.04 -6.19 6.77
CA ILE A 32 -6.90 -7.26 7.75
C ILE A 32 -6.11 -6.68 8.93
N LEU A 33 -6.84 -6.35 10.00
CA LEU A 33 -6.31 -5.80 11.23
C LEU A 33 -6.11 -6.90 12.26
N VAL A 34 -4.86 -7.22 12.56
CA VAL A 34 -4.46 -8.29 13.47
C VAL A 34 -3.96 -7.69 14.78
N VAL A 35 -4.66 -7.97 15.87
CA VAL A 35 -4.24 -7.58 17.22
C VAL A 35 -3.61 -8.78 17.92
N GLY A 36 -2.32 -8.65 18.24
CA GLY A 36 -1.51 -9.68 18.88
C GLY A 36 -1.86 -9.94 20.34
N ALA A 37 -1.13 -10.86 20.97
CA ALA A 37 -1.26 -11.08 22.41
C ALA A 37 -0.76 -9.86 23.19
N PRO A 38 -1.55 -9.27 24.11
CA PRO A 38 -1.14 -8.05 24.81
C PRO A 38 -0.08 -8.29 25.90
N GLY A 39 -0.04 -9.49 26.48
CA GLY A 39 0.80 -9.83 27.64
C GLY A 39 0.24 -9.24 28.94
N GLU A 40 0.11 -7.91 29.01
CA GLU A 40 -0.41 -7.16 30.16
C GLU A 40 -1.61 -6.28 29.77
N GLU A 41 -2.46 -5.95 30.74
CA GLU A 41 -3.69 -5.17 30.54
C GLU A 41 -3.42 -3.77 29.96
N ALA A 42 -2.35 -3.10 30.42
CA ALA A 42 -1.97 -1.78 29.92
C ALA A 42 -1.66 -1.77 28.41
N PHE A 43 -1.14 -2.87 27.86
CA PHE A 43 -0.93 -3.01 26.41
C PHE A 43 -2.23 -3.34 25.69
N GLN A 44 -3.13 -4.09 26.31
CA GLN A 44 -4.45 -4.41 25.75
C GLN A 44 -5.25 -3.13 25.46
N GLU A 45 -5.29 -2.19 26.41
CA GLU A 45 -5.99 -0.92 26.22
C GLU A 45 -5.39 -0.09 25.08
N LYS A 46 -4.06 -0.01 25.00
CA LYS A 46 -3.34 0.68 23.91
C LYS A 46 -3.68 0.04 22.56
N PHE A 47 -3.55 -1.28 22.44
CA PHE A 47 -3.83 -1.98 21.19
C PHE A 47 -5.29 -1.86 20.77
N ALA A 48 -6.23 -1.85 21.71
CA ALA A 48 -7.64 -1.59 21.43
C ALA A 48 -7.85 -0.18 20.85
N ALA A 49 -7.26 0.85 21.47
CA ALA A 49 -7.37 2.23 20.97
C ALA A 49 -6.78 2.39 19.57
N TRP A 50 -5.63 1.76 19.28
CA TRP A 50 -5.00 1.81 17.97
C TRP A 50 -5.86 1.10 16.92
N ALA A 51 -6.41 -0.06 17.28
CA ALA A 51 -7.32 -0.83 16.43
C ALA A 51 -8.63 -0.09 16.15
N ASP A 52 -9.16 0.67 17.11
CA ASP A 52 -10.37 1.48 16.93
C ASP A 52 -10.12 2.63 15.93
N ARG A 53 -8.96 3.29 15.99
CA ARG A 53 -8.58 4.29 14.97
C ARG A 53 -8.45 3.69 13.57
N TRP A 54 -7.83 2.51 13.45
CA TRP A 54 -7.80 1.79 12.18
C TRP A 54 -9.20 1.45 11.66
N LYS A 55 -10.10 1.00 12.55
CA LYS A 55 -11.51 0.73 12.18
C LYS A 55 -12.22 2.00 11.70
N GLU A 56 -12.03 3.13 12.38
CA GLU A 56 -12.62 4.41 11.98
C GLU A 56 -12.11 4.83 10.60
N THR A 57 -10.79 4.83 10.38
CA THR A 57 -10.18 5.18 9.09
C THR A 57 -10.62 4.24 7.97
N THR A 58 -10.65 2.93 8.24
CA THR A 58 -11.13 1.92 7.26
C THR A 58 -12.59 2.18 6.87
N THR A 59 -13.43 2.56 7.84
CA THR A 59 -14.83 2.91 7.59
C THR A 59 -14.94 4.19 6.75
N LYS A 60 -14.16 5.23 7.06
CA LYS A 60 -14.11 6.47 6.26
C LYS A 60 -13.64 6.22 4.83
N GLY A 61 -12.73 5.27 4.64
CA GLY A 61 -12.22 4.83 3.34
C GLY A 61 -13.18 3.96 2.54
N ASP A 62 -14.34 3.59 3.09
CA ASP A 62 -15.26 2.61 2.51
C ASP A 62 -14.58 1.27 2.15
N ALA A 63 -13.65 0.83 3.01
CA ALA A 63 -12.91 -0.42 2.85
C ALA A 63 -13.51 -1.55 3.70
N LYS A 64 -13.33 -2.80 3.25
CA LYS A 64 -13.71 -4.00 4.00
C LYS A 64 -12.77 -4.17 5.19
N LEU A 65 -13.31 -4.32 6.41
CA LEU A 65 -12.52 -4.58 7.62
C LEU A 65 -12.67 -6.03 8.07
N ILE A 66 -11.54 -6.73 8.26
CA ILE A 66 -11.46 -8.02 8.93
C ILE A 66 -10.60 -7.83 10.18
N THR A 67 -11.15 -8.04 11.37
CA THR A 67 -10.42 -7.87 12.64
C THR A 67 -10.16 -9.22 13.30
N ILE A 68 -8.92 -9.47 13.69
CA ILE A 68 -8.46 -10.73 14.29
C ILE A 68 -7.82 -10.44 15.65
N GLY A 69 -8.04 -11.33 16.61
CA GLY A 69 -7.39 -11.27 17.93
C GLY A 69 -8.06 -10.35 18.96
N ARG A 70 -9.18 -9.69 18.61
CA ARG A 70 -9.98 -8.88 19.57
C ARG A 70 -11.11 -9.65 20.26
N ASP A 71 -11.66 -10.69 19.62
CA ASP A 71 -12.72 -11.50 20.23
C ASP A 71 -12.13 -12.45 21.30
N ALA A 72 -12.67 -12.39 22.51
CA ALA A 72 -12.28 -13.26 23.61
C ALA A 72 -12.67 -14.73 23.34
N ALA A 73 -13.77 -14.98 22.62
CA ALA A 73 -14.29 -16.32 22.37
C ALA A 73 -13.43 -17.12 21.38
N THR A 74 -12.74 -16.44 20.46
CA THR A 74 -11.84 -17.07 19.46
C THR A 74 -10.37 -16.73 19.71
N ALA A 75 -10.03 -16.26 20.90
CA ALA A 75 -8.71 -15.70 21.18
C ALA A 75 -7.55 -16.68 20.93
N THR A 76 -7.74 -18.00 20.98
CA THR A 76 -6.63 -18.97 20.89
C THR A 76 -6.28 -19.43 19.47
N ASN A 77 -7.00 -19.00 18.43
CA ASN A 77 -6.83 -19.46 17.06
C ASN A 77 -6.49 -18.34 16.04
N SER A 78 -5.93 -17.22 16.52
CA SER A 78 -5.66 -16.03 15.70
C SER A 78 -4.87 -16.32 14.41
N LEU A 79 -3.86 -17.21 14.45
CA LEU A 79 -3.10 -17.59 13.24
C LEU A 79 -3.97 -18.33 12.21
N ALA A 80 -4.86 -19.22 12.66
CA ALA A 80 -5.77 -19.94 11.77
C ALA A 80 -6.81 -18.98 11.16
N GLN A 81 -7.33 -18.04 11.95
CA GLN A 81 -8.22 -16.99 11.44
C GLN A 81 -7.52 -16.09 10.42
N PHE A 82 -6.26 -15.73 10.66
CA PHE A 82 -5.45 -14.94 9.73
C PHE A 82 -5.24 -15.67 8.41
N LYS A 83 -4.86 -16.96 8.46
CA LYS A 83 -4.73 -17.79 7.26
C LYS A 83 -6.06 -17.91 6.50
N ALA A 84 -7.17 -18.14 7.20
CA ALA A 84 -8.48 -18.23 6.57
C ALA A 84 -8.93 -16.90 5.95
N ALA A 85 -8.67 -15.78 6.63
CA ALA A 85 -8.95 -14.44 6.12
C ALA A 85 -8.12 -14.15 4.86
N LEU A 86 -6.82 -14.42 4.89
CA LEU A 86 -5.98 -14.32 3.70
C LEU A 86 -6.48 -15.24 2.59
N GLU A 87 -6.84 -16.49 2.89
CA GLU A 87 -7.30 -17.45 1.88
C GLU A 87 -8.54 -16.98 1.13
N ALA A 88 -9.44 -16.27 1.83
CA ALA A 88 -10.66 -15.74 1.25
C ALA A 88 -10.46 -14.46 0.41
N GLU A 89 -9.29 -13.83 0.44
CA GLU A 89 -9.03 -12.60 -0.32
C GLU A 89 -8.59 -12.89 -1.77
N PRO A 90 -9.09 -12.11 -2.76
CA PRO A 90 -8.63 -12.19 -4.13
C PRO A 90 -7.12 -11.97 -4.24
N ARG A 91 -6.47 -12.81 -5.06
CA ARG A 91 -5.01 -12.78 -5.28
C ARG A 91 -4.58 -11.68 -6.23
N ASP A 92 -5.47 -11.38 -7.17
CA ASP A 92 -5.35 -10.39 -8.22
C ASP A 92 -6.45 -9.34 -8.05
N GLY A 93 -6.32 -8.22 -8.76
CA GLY A 93 -7.30 -7.14 -8.79
C GLY A 93 -6.70 -5.77 -8.47
N PHE A 94 -7.50 -4.73 -8.69
CA PHE A 94 -7.08 -3.33 -8.56
C PHE A 94 -7.21 -2.77 -7.14
N SER A 95 -8.03 -3.42 -6.30
CA SER A 95 -8.18 -3.06 -4.89
C SER A 95 -6.90 -3.36 -4.10
N ASP A 96 -6.64 -2.58 -3.05
CA ASP A 96 -5.50 -2.83 -2.18
C ASP A 96 -5.83 -3.81 -1.06
N LEU A 97 -4.85 -4.60 -0.62
CA LEU A 97 -4.94 -5.41 0.59
C LEU A 97 -3.95 -4.88 1.63
N TRP A 98 -4.46 -4.48 2.79
CA TRP A 98 -3.71 -3.93 3.90
C TRP A 98 -3.65 -4.96 5.03
N LEU A 99 -2.45 -5.33 5.44
CA LEU A 99 -2.18 -6.21 6.58
C LEU A 99 -1.57 -5.35 7.68
N VAL A 100 -2.32 -5.15 8.76
CA VAL A 100 -1.92 -4.28 9.87
C VAL A 100 -1.72 -5.15 11.11
N LEU A 101 -0.48 -5.22 11.61
CA LEU A 101 -0.10 -6.03 12.76
C LEU A 101 0.15 -5.10 13.96
N ILE A 102 -0.73 -5.16 14.96
CA ILE A 102 -0.63 -4.40 16.22
C ILE A 102 -0.33 -5.36 17.35
N GLY A 103 0.83 -5.28 17.96
CA GLY A 103 1.20 -6.23 19.02
C GLY A 103 2.67 -6.18 19.38
N HIS A 104 3.13 -7.28 19.97
CA HIS A 104 4.53 -7.51 20.27
C HIS A 104 5.18 -8.40 19.22
N GLY A 105 6.51 -8.37 19.18
CA GLY A 105 7.31 -9.21 18.30
C GLY A 105 8.61 -9.65 18.94
N THR A 106 9.10 -10.81 18.53
CA THR A 106 10.33 -11.42 19.01
C THR A 106 11.28 -11.75 17.87
N PHE A 107 12.56 -11.85 18.19
CA PHE A 107 13.60 -12.27 17.25
C PHE A 107 14.66 -13.09 17.98
N ASP A 108 14.91 -14.30 17.49
CA ASP A 108 15.86 -15.24 18.10
C ASP A 108 17.28 -15.16 17.52
N GLY A 109 17.56 -14.14 16.68
CA GLY A 109 18.80 -14.00 15.94
C GLY A 109 18.75 -14.60 14.53
N LYS A 110 17.69 -15.35 14.18
CA LYS A 110 17.48 -15.97 12.87
C LYS A 110 16.12 -15.65 12.28
N GLU A 111 15.05 -15.80 13.05
CA GLU A 111 13.66 -15.64 12.61
C GLU A 111 12.92 -14.65 13.51
N ALA A 112 12.26 -13.68 12.88
CA ALA A 112 11.36 -12.76 13.58
C ALA A 112 9.93 -13.28 13.55
N LYS A 113 9.21 -13.05 14.64
CA LYS A 113 7.82 -13.48 14.82
C LYS A 113 6.98 -12.35 15.37
N PHE A 114 5.75 -12.25 14.88
CA PHE A 114 4.70 -11.42 15.45
C PHE A 114 3.91 -12.24 16.46
N ASN A 115 3.81 -11.75 17.70
CA ASN A 115 3.22 -12.52 18.79
C ASN A 115 1.70 -12.49 18.73
N LEU A 116 1.13 -13.65 18.41
CA LEU A 116 -0.31 -13.82 18.34
C LEU A 116 -0.84 -14.43 19.63
N LYS A 117 -2.15 -14.32 19.84
CA LYS A 117 -2.80 -15.19 20.82
C LYS A 117 -2.86 -16.61 20.23
N GLY A 118 -2.08 -17.52 20.79
CA GLY A 118 -1.85 -18.86 20.25
C GLY A 118 -0.49 -18.98 19.56
N SER A 119 -0.43 -19.65 18.41
CA SER A 119 0.81 -19.76 17.63
C SER A 119 1.18 -18.43 16.97
N ASP A 120 2.43 -18.01 17.16
CA ASP A 120 2.98 -16.80 16.55
C ASP A 120 3.13 -16.92 15.03
N LEU A 121 3.04 -15.79 14.33
CA LEU A 121 3.25 -15.70 12.88
C LEU A 121 4.70 -15.33 12.59
N SER A 122 5.44 -16.19 11.90
CA SER A 122 6.82 -15.87 11.50
C SER A 122 6.90 -15.08 10.20
N ALA A 123 8.01 -14.36 10.01
CA ALA A 123 8.29 -13.65 8.76
C ALA A 123 8.34 -14.60 7.54
N SER A 124 8.89 -15.81 7.71
CA SER A 124 8.99 -16.81 6.64
C SER A 124 7.62 -17.42 6.28
N GLU A 125 6.78 -17.67 7.30
CA GLU A 125 5.42 -18.14 7.10
C GLU A 125 4.56 -17.10 6.39
N LEU A 126 4.63 -15.83 6.83
CA LEU A 126 3.93 -14.75 6.15
C LEU A 126 4.41 -14.57 4.70
N SER A 127 5.72 -14.68 4.44
CA SER A 127 6.26 -14.64 3.07
C SER A 127 5.63 -15.70 2.18
N THR A 128 5.53 -16.94 2.68
CA THR A 128 4.90 -18.07 1.98
C THR A 128 3.43 -17.81 1.71
N LEU A 129 2.68 -17.32 2.70
CA LEU A 129 1.25 -17.02 2.56
C LEU A 129 0.97 -15.91 1.52
N LEU A 130 1.92 -14.99 1.32
CA LEU A 130 1.75 -13.88 0.38
C LEU A 130 2.28 -14.18 -1.03
N GLN A 131 2.98 -15.29 -1.26
CA GLN A 131 3.47 -15.67 -2.59
C GLN A 131 2.39 -15.66 -3.69
N PRO A 132 1.14 -16.11 -3.44
CA PRO A 132 0.12 -16.14 -4.49
C PRO A 132 -0.45 -14.78 -4.90
N PHE A 133 -0.19 -13.70 -4.15
CA PHE A 133 -0.80 -12.39 -4.39
C PHE A 133 0.02 -11.54 -5.38
N HIS A 134 -0.63 -11.04 -6.42
CA HIS A 134 -0.02 -10.15 -7.43
C HIS A 134 -0.61 -8.73 -7.44
N ARG A 135 -1.69 -8.49 -6.68
CA ARG A 135 -2.23 -7.16 -6.40
C ARG A 135 -1.36 -6.37 -5.42
N ARG A 136 -1.64 -5.07 -5.26
CA ARG A 136 -0.91 -4.19 -4.33
C ARG A 136 -1.18 -4.56 -2.87
N LEU A 137 -0.12 -4.67 -2.08
CA LEU A 137 -0.17 -4.96 -0.65
C LEU A 137 0.47 -3.84 0.17
N ALA A 138 -0.18 -3.45 1.28
CA ALA A 138 0.45 -2.72 2.37
C ALA A 138 0.62 -3.64 3.57
N ILE A 139 1.83 -3.77 4.10
CA ILE A 139 2.16 -4.66 5.22
C ILE A 139 2.79 -3.82 6.31
N ILE A 140 2.05 -3.59 7.37
CA ILE A 140 2.40 -2.64 8.43
C ILE A 140 2.60 -3.44 9.71
N ASN A 141 3.85 -3.58 10.13
CA ASN A 141 4.21 -4.26 11.36
C ASN A 141 4.59 -3.27 12.45
N CYS A 142 3.66 -3.00 13.36
CA CYS A 142 3.85 -2.06 14.47
C CYS A 142 4.53 -2.69 15.70
N ALA A 143 5.02 -3.92 15.61
CA ALA A 143 5.62 -4.62 16.73
C ALA A 143 7.12 -4.35 16.92
N SER A 144 7.61 -4.65 18.11
CA SER A 144 9.05 -4.80 18.40
C SER A 144 9.70 -5.84 17.47
N ALA A 145 11.00 -5.70 17.22
CA ALA A 145 11.77 -6.60 16.38
C ALA A 145 11.18 -6.86 14.98
N SER A 146 10.49 -5.88 14.39
CA SER A 146 9.74 -6.03 13.14
C SER A 146 10.59 -5.94 11.87
N ALA A 147 11.73 -5.24 11.89
CA ALA A 147 12.58 -5.02 10.71
C ALA A 147 12.91 -6.29 9.87
N PRO A 148 13.21 -7.47 10.45
CA PRO A 148 13.49 -8.67 9.66
C PRO A 148 12.32 -9.13 8.76
N PHE A 149 11.10 -8.63 8.97
CA PHE A 149 10.00 -8.85 8.04
C PHE A 149 10.24 -8.19 6.68
N ILE A 150 10.97 -7.07 6.59
CA ILE A 150 11.37 -6.46 5.30
C ILE A 150 12.13 -7.49 4.46
N ASN A 151 13.21 -8.06 5.02
CA ASN A 151 14.04 -9.05 4.34
C ASN A 151 13.27 -10.23 3.75
N ALA A 152 12.22 -10.68 4.44
CA ALA A 152 11.41 -11.83 4.05
C ALA A 152 10.26 -11.46 3.09
N LEU A 153 9.74 -10.24 3.17
CA LEU A 153 8.49 -9.86 2.51
C LEU A 153 8.67 -8.94 1.30
N SER A 154 9.79 -8.23 1.18
CA SER A 154 10.05 -7.30 0.07
C SER A 154 9.87 -7.98 -1.27
N ALA A 155 9.01 -7.39 -2.10
CA ALA A 155 8.71 -7.81 -3.45
C ALA A 155 8.04 -6.66 -4.20
N THR A 156 7.90 -6.82 -5.52
CA THR A 156 7.14 -5.87 -6.34
C THR A 156 5.70 -5.72 -5.84
N ASN A 157 5.16 -4.50 -5.92
CA ASN A 157 3.79 -4.16 -5.50
C ASN A 157 3.52 -4.36 -4.00
N ARG A 158 4.56 -4.40 -3.15
CA ARG A 158 4.41 -4.42 -1.70
C ARG A 158 5.02 -3.18 -1.10
N VAL A 159 4.28 -2.52 -0.22
CA VAL A 159 4.78 -1.51 0.71
C VAL A 159 4.86 -2.15 2.07
N ILE A 160 6.04 -2.19 2.67
CA ILE A 160 6.29 -2.77 3.98
C ILE A 160 6.76 -1.67 4.92
N ILE A 161 6.12 -1.56 6.08
CA ILE A 161 6.51 -0.64 7.14
C ILE A 161 6.80 -1.45 8.39
N THR A 162 7.90 -1.15 9.06
CA THR A 162 8.26 -1.72 10.35
C THR A 162 8.42 -0.62 11.39
N ALA A 163 8.05 -0.90 12.64
CA ALA A 163 8.28 0.01 13.75
C ALA A 163 9.76 0.11 14.15
N THR A 164 10.54 -0.93 13.83
CA THR A 164 11.96 -1.04 14.21
C THR A 164 12.87 -1.15 12.99
N LYS A 165 14.16 -0.82 13.19
CA LYS A 165 15.21 -0.93 12.14
C LYS A 165 16.02 -2.20 12.22
N SER A 166 15.85 -2.98 13.30
CA SER A 166 16.47 -4.29 13.44
C SER A 166 15.62 -5.23 14.29
N GLY A 167 15.94 -6.53 14.25
CA GLY A 167 15.38 -7.52 15.17
C GLY A 167 15.87 -7.37 16.62
N SER A 168 16.93 -6.59 16.85
CA SER A 168 17.49 -6.36 18.19
C SER A 168 16.75 -5.28 18.98
N GLU A 169 15.87 -4.51 18.33
CA GLU A 169 15.00 -3.52 18.98
C GLU A 169 13.77 -4.21 19.57
N GLN A 170 13.94 -4.84 20.74
CA GLN A 170 12.91 -5.67 21.39
C GLN A 170 12.03 -4.90 22.39
N ASN A 171 12.31 -3.62 22.61
CA ASN A 171 11.48 -2.79 23.49
C ASN A 171 10.10 -2.56 22.88
N PHE A 172 9.10 -2.35 23.74
CA PHE A 172 7.74 -2.00 23.31
C PHE A 172 7.76 -0.82 22.32
N ALA A 173 7.18 -1.05 21.15
CA ALA A 173 7.09 -0.09 20.07
C ALA A 173 5.83 0.79 20.21
N ARG A 174 6.02 2.10 20.28
CA ARG A 174 4.95 3.14 20.32
C ARG A 174 4.57 3.61 18.93
N TYR A 175 5.35 3.31 17.91
CA TYR A 175 5.12 3.73 16.54
C TYR A 175 3.69 3.48 16.05
N GLY A 176 3.08 2.34 16.42
CA GLY A 176 1.71 1.99 16.04
C GLY A 176 0.64 2.96 16.59
N ASP A 177 0.89 3.59 17.73
CA ASP A 177 0.03 4.64 18.29
C ASP A 177 -0.03 5.83 17.34
N HIS A 178 1.15 6.33 16.96
CA HIS A 178 1.29 7.51 16.13
C HIS A 178 0.87 7.27 14.69
N LEU A 179 1.13 6.07 14.12
CA LEU A 179 0.70 5.72 12.77
C LEU A 179 -0.81 5.63 12.65
N SER A 180 -1.46 4.91 13.57
CA SER A 180 -2.93 4.79 13.56
C SER A 180 -3.62 6.13 13.75
N ALA A 181 -2.99 7.08 14.47
CA ALA A 181 -3.48 8.45 14.57
C ALA A 181 -3.26 9.27 13.29
N ALA A 182 -2.08 9.17 12.67
CA ALA A 182 -1.70 9.97 11.50
C ALA A 182 -2.61 9.73 10.28
N LEU A 183 -3.06 8.49 10.06
CA LEU A 183 -3.90 8.14 8.90
C LEU A 183 -5.24 8.88 8.81
N GLY A 184 -5.77 9.33 9.96
CA GLY A 184 -7.03 10.07 10.02
C GLY A 184 -6.85 11.56 10.29
N ASP A 185 -5.62 12.05 10.29
CA ASP A 185 -5.25 13.39 10.73
C ASP A 185 -4.93 14.30 9.53
N PRO A 186 -5.73 15.34 9.25
CA PRO A 186 -5.46 16.28 8.15
C PRO A 186 -4.11 17.01 8.25
N GLU A 187 -3.50 17.10 9.44
CA GLU A 187 -2.16 17.67 9.60
C GLU A 187 -1.06 16.73 9.09
N ALA A 188 -1.37 15.45 8.90
CA ALA A 188 -0.47 14.48 8.29
C ALA A 188 -0.46 14.56 6.76
N ASP A 189 -1.39 15.27 6.12
CA ASP A 189 -1.34 15.59 4.68
C ASP A 189 -0.23 16.65 4.46
N ILE A 190 0.95 16.20 4.05
CA ILE A 190 2.17 17.02 3.91
C ILE A 190 2.14 17.78 2.59
N ASP A 191 1.66 17.17 1.52
CA ASP A 191 1.65 17.78 0.18
C ASP A 191 0.36 18.56 -0.16
N LYS A 192 -0.64 18.50 0.72
CA LYS A 192 -1.91 19.23 0.68
C LYS A 192 -2.81 18.82 -0.48
N ASP A 193 -2.81 17.54 -0.83
CA ASP A 193 -3.67 16.97 -1.87
C ASP A 193 -5.08 16.56 -1.36
N GLY A 194 -5.35 16.74 -0.06
CA GLY A 194 -6.64 16.47 0.57
C GLY A 194 -6.86 15.02 0.98
N GLN A 195 -5.82 14.21 1.01
CA GLN A 195 -5.79 12.85 1.55
C GLN A 195 -4.47 12.60 2.27
N VAL A 196 -4.36 11.49 3.00
CA VAL A 196 -3.12 11.11 3.68
C VAL A 196 -2.63 9.80 3.07
N SER A 197 -1.48 9.87 2.40
CA SER A 197 -0.81 8.68 1.88
C SER A 197 -0.15 7.87 2.99
N LEU A 198 0.14 6.60 2.72
CA LEU A 198 0.85 5.74 3.65
C LEU A 198 2.27 6.27 3.93
N LEU A 199 2.93 6.88 2.95
CA LEU A 199 4.22 7.55 3.16
C LEU A 199 4.08 8.69 4.18
N GLU A 200 3.10 9.56 4.00
CA GLU A 200 2.91 10.71 4.89
C GLU A 200 2.52 10.29 6.31
N ALA A 201 1.64 9.29 6.42
CA ALA A 201 1.31 8.68 7.70
C ALA A 201 2.56 8.10 8.37
N HIS A 202 3.41 7.39 7.62
CA HIS A 202 4.68 6.86 8.11
C HIS A 202 5.63 7.95 8.61
N LEU A 203 5.86 8.99 7.81
CA LEU A 203 6.78 10.09 8.15
C LEU A 203 6.28 10.88 9.36
N THR A 204 4.98 11.15 9.41
CA THR A 204 4.34 11.82 10.54
C THR A 204 4.45 10.99 11.81
N ALA A 205 4.19 9.69 11.72
CA ALA A 205 4.28 8.77 12.83
C ALA A 205 5.71 8.62 13.36
N ALA A 206 6.69 8.50 12.47
CA ALA A 206 8.10 8.39 12.83
C ALA A 206 8.58 9.63 13.57
N LYS A 207 8.21 10.83 13.08
CA LYS A 207 8.51 12.10 13.75
C LYS A 207 7.86 12.18 15.13
N ARG A 208 6.56 11.91 15.23
CA ARG A 208 5.83 11.93 16.52
C ARG A 208 6.38 10.94 17.53
N THR A 209 6.82 9.77 17.06
CA THR A 209 7.49 8.77 17.90
C THR A 209 8.79 9.34 18.48
N LEU A 210 9.64 9.92 17.64
CA LEU A 210 10.89 10.53 18.08
C LEU A 210 10.64 11.69 19.05
N ASP A 211 9.70 12.57 18.74
CA ASP A 211 9.32 13.71 19.59
C ASP A 211 8.82 13.22 20.96
N ALA A 212 8.03 12.15 21.02
CA ALA A 212 7.57 11.56 22.27
C ALA A 212 8.73 11.05 23.15
N TYR A 213 9.72 10.35 22.56
CA TYR A 213 10.92 9.93 23.29
C TYR A 213 11.70 11.14 23.83
N GLN A 214 11.87 12.17 23.02
CA GLN A 214 12.58 13.39 23.43
C GLN A 214 11.86 14.13 24.56
N ASN A 215 10.55 14.31 24.45
CA ASN A 215 9.72 14.97 25.46
C ASN A 215 9.70 14.20 26.79
N ASP A 216 9.73 12.87 26.73
CA ASP A 216 9.80 12.00 27.91
C ASP A 216 11.22 11.91 28.52
N GLY A 217 12.23 12.53 27.90
CA GLY A 217 13.63 12.43 28.32
C GLY A 217 14.22 11.02 28.16
N ARG A 218 13.74 10.26 27.17
CA ARG A 218 14.11 8.86 26.91
C ARG A 218 14.94 8.72 25.64
N LEU A 219 15.81 7.73 25.61
CA LEU A 219 16.51 7.33 24.39
C LEU A 219 15.53 6.60 23.46
N PRO A 220 15.49 6.93 22.15
CA PRO A 220 14.69 6.20 21.17
C PRO A 220 15.12 4.72 21.12
N THR A 221 14.16 3.81 21.30
CA THR A 221 14.39 2.36 21.27
C THR A 221 13.79 1.67 20.06
N GLU A 222 13.18 2.43 19.16
CA GLU A 222 12.53 1.98 17.93
C GLU A 222 12.82 3.01 16.83
N HIS A 223 13.02 2.53 15.61
CA HIS A 223 13.29 3.38 14.45
C HIS A 223 12.59 2.80 13.24
N SER A 224 11.49 3.40 12.81
CA SER A 224 10.69 2.85 11.73
C SER A 224 11.40 2.91 10.38
N LEU A 225 11.19 1.88 9.56
CA LEU A 225 11.64 1.81 8.18
C LEU A 225 10.46 1.61 7.23
N ILE A 226 10.66 1.95 5.96
CA ILE A 226 9.74 1.66 4.86
C ILE A 226 10.48 1.01 3.70
N ASP A 227 9.91 -0.01 3.08
CA ASP A 227 10.42 -0.69 1.87
C ASP A 227 9.27 -0.80 0.88
N ASP A 228 9.43 -0.28 -0.33
CA ASP A 228 8.39 -0.31 -1.37
C ASP A 228 8.89 -0.56 -2.80
N ASN A 229 10.21 -0.71 -2.96
CA ASN A 229 10.86 -0.99 -4.24
C ASN A 229 11.25 -2.49 -4.39
N GLY A 230 11.18 -3.29 -3.32
CA GLY A 230 11.49 -4.71 -3.30
C GLY A 230 12.97 -5.07 -3.17
N ASP A 231 13.85 -4.13 -2.82
CA ASP A 231 15.30 -4.33 -2.70
C ASP A 231 15.73 -4.92 -1.34
N LYS A 232 14.81 -5.01 -0.37
CA LYS A 232 15.02 -5.51 1.00
C LYS A 232 15.80 -4.53 1.89
N LEU A 233 15.94 -3.28 1.48
CA LEU A 233 16.73 -2.25 2.14
C LEU A 233 15.81 -1.13 2.62
N GLY A 234 15.13 -1.35 3.73
CA GLY A 234 14.22 -0.36 4.28
C GLY A 234 14.85 1.03 4.46
N THR A 235 14.23 2.03 3.86
CA THR A 235 14.62 3.44 3.95
C THR A 235 14.19 4.04 5.29
N PRO A 236 15.11 4.67 6.05
CA PRO A 236 14.78 5.40 7.27
C PRO A 236 13.98 6.69 7.01
N SER A 237 13.06 7.02 7.92
CA SER A 237 12.22 8.22 7.80
C SER A 237 13.02 9.54 7.76
N ASP A 238 14.21 9.59 8.35
CA ASP A 238 15.08 10.80 8.36
C ASP A 238 15.82 11.02 7.03
N TRP A 239 15.56 10.18 6.01
CA TRP A 239 16.03 10.41 4.64
C TRP A 239 15.11 11.34 3.88
N PHE A 240 13.88 11.54 4.32
CA PHE A 240 12.88 12.35 3.64
C PHE A 240 12.89 13.81 4.10
N ARG A 241 12.68 14.72 3.14
CA ARG A 241 12.35 16.14 3.38
C ARG A 241 10.99 16.42 2.74
N GLY A 242 9.96 16.60 3.57
CA GLY A 242 8.58 16.46 3.10
C GLY A 242 8.38 15.03 2.60
N ILE A 243 7.75 14.87 1.43
CA ILE A 243 7.54 13.56 0.79
C ILE A 243 8.71 13.09 -0.10
N ARG A 244 9.79 13.89 -0.25
CA ARG A 244 10.90 13.56 -1.15
C ARG A 244 12.09 13.00 -0.39
N ALA A 245 12.62 11.88 -0.86
CA ALA A 245 13.90 11.39 -0.38
C ALA A 245 15.02 12.39 -0.74
N SER A 246 15.83 12.72 0.27
CA SER A 246 16.92 13.71 0.18
C SER A 246 18.31 13.10 0.34
N LYS A 247 18.36 11.80 0.68
CA LYS A 247 19.58 11.00 0.81
C LYS A 247 19.51 9.85 -0.19
N LYS A 248 20.69 9.38 -0.63
CA LYS A 248 20.84 8.18 -1.46
C LYS A 248 21.60 7.11 -0.67
N ALA A 249 21.31 5.85 -0.94
CA ALA A 249 22.07 4.75 -0.36
C ALA A 249 23.51 4.74 -0.89
N LYS A 250 24.43 4.18 -0.09
CA LYS A 250 25.87 4.15 -0.43
C LYS A 250 26.15 3.39 -1.72
N ASP A 251 25.36 2.35 -2.01
CA ASP A 251 25.53 1.48 -3.17
C ASP A 251 24.66 1.91 -4.37
N GLY A 252 24.07 3.11 -4.31
CA GLY A 252 23.23 3.66 -5.38
C GLY A 252 21.80 3.12 -5.42
N ALA A 253 21.40 2.31 -4.44
CA ALA A 253 19.99 1.89 -4.29
C ALA A 253 19.08 3.12 -4.14
N GLU A 254 17.94 3.07 -4.83
CA GLU A 254 16.95 4.13 -4.83
C GLU A 254 16.18 4.11 -3.49
N PRO A 255 16.01 5.26 -2.83
CA PRO A 255 15.22 5.32 -1.61
C PRO A 255 13.75 4.98 -1.90
N ASP A 256 13.11 4.34 -0.93
CA ASP A 256 11.70 3.99 -0.97
C ASP A 256 10.78 5.22 -0.90
N GLY A 257 9.49 4.97 -1.08
CA GLY A 257 8.40 5.90 -0.73
C GLY A 257 7.51 6.25 -1.91
N LEU A 258 7.94 6.00 -3.16
CA LEU A 258 7.16 6.33 -4.34
C LEU A 258 5.83 5.57 -4.41
N ARG A 259 5.84 4.27 -4.07
CA ARG A 259 4.62 3.47 -4.07
C ARG A 259 3.80 3.73 -2.81
N ALA A 260 4.45 3.97 -1.67
CA ALA A 260 3.78 4.33 -0.43
C ALA A 260 3.04 5.68 -0.51
N HIS A 261 3.56 6.63 -1.31
CA HIS A 261 2.93 7.93 -1.59
C HIS A 261 1.61 7.79 -2.37
N GLN A 262 1.48 6.73 -3.18
CA GLN A 262 0.25 6.45 -3.97
C GLN A 262 -0.82 5.70 -3.18
N LEU A 263 -0.51 5.25 -1.96
CA LEU A 263 -1.37 4.36 -1.20
C LEU A 263 -2.17 5.13 -0.14
N CYS A 264 -3.40 5.49 -0.47
CA CYS A 264 -4.30 6.25 0.40
C CYS A 264 -5.48 5.38 0.85
N LEU A 265 -5.60 5.12 2.16
CA LEU A 265 -6.74 4.36 2.69
C LEU A 265 -8.05 5.17 2.66
N VAL A 266 -7.96 6.49 2.86
CA VAL A 266 -9.09 7.41 2.76
C VAL A 266 -8.86 8.31 1.54
N PRO A 267 -9.37 7.92 0.35
CA PRO A 267 -9.18 8.71 -0.85
C PRO A 267 -9.94 10.05 -0.75
N ASN A 268 -9.37 11.08 -1.38
CA ASN A 268 -10.05 12.36 -1.58
C ASN A 268 -11.24 12.22 -2.55
N GLU A 269 -12.00 13.30 -2.74
CA GLU A 269 -13.23 13.26 -3.54
C GLU A 269 -12.97 13.00 -5.04
N ALA A 270 -11.84 13.44 -5.57
CA ALA A 270 -11.46 13.20 -6.96
C ALA A 270 -11.12 11.71 -7.17
N ASP A 271 -10.31 11.14 -6.28
CA ASP A 271 -9.89 9.73 -6.34
C ASP A 271 -11.07 8.77 -6.05
N ARG A 272 -12.04 9.17 -5.24
CA ARG A 272 -13.29 8.41 -5.04
C ARG A 272 -14.13 8.28 -6.31
N ARG A 273 -14.09 9.29 -7.18
CA ARG A 273 -14.83 9.28 -8.45
C ARG A 273 -14.08 8.53 -9.56
N MET A 274 -12.77 8.33 -9.41
CA MET A 274 -11.97 7.62 -10.39
C MET A 274 -12.01 6.11 -10.14
N PRO A 275 -12.42 5.30 -11.14
CA PRO A 275 -12.35 3.83 -11.07
C PRO A 275 -10.95 3.35 -10.65
N GLN A 276 -10.89 2.28 -9.85
CA GLN A 276 -9.63 1.75 -9.32
C GLN A 276 -8.62 1.38 -10.40
N GLU A 277 -9.09 0.79 -11.50
CA GLU A 277 -8.25 0.47 -12.66
C GLU A 277 -7.56 1.72 -13.23
N LEU A 278 -8.30 2.82 -13.38
CA LEU A 278 -7.74 4.08 -13.87
C LEU A 278 -6.76 4.68 -12.85
N ARG A 279 -7.05 4.59 -11.55
CA ARG A 279 -6.11 5.02 -10.50
C ARG A 279 -4.81 4.22 -10.55
N GLN A 280 -4.87 2.88 -10.62
CA GLN A 280 -3.67 2.06 -10.72
C GLN A 280 -2.86 2.40 -11.98
N ARG A 281 -3.54 2.64 -13.11
CA ARG A 281 -2.85 3.02 -14.34
C ARG A 281 -2.23 4.42 -14.28
N ARG A 282 -2.87 5.39 -13.61
CA ARG A 282 -2.26 6.69 -13.27
C ARG A 282 -0.99 6.47 -12.46
N ASP A 283 -1.10 5.69 -11.39
CA ASP A 283 -0.02 5.44 -10.45
C ASP A 283 1.20 4.79 -11.15
N GLU A 284 0.99 3.88 -12.09
CA GLU A 284 2.05 3.31 -12.94
C GLU A 284 2.77 4.36 -13.79
N LEU A 285 2.02 5.29 -14.40
CA LEU A 285 2.58 6.37 -15.21
C LEU A 285 3.38 7.37 -14.35
N GLU A 286 2.90 7.67 -13.15
CA GLU A 286 3.62 8.54 -12.20
C GLU A 286 4.94 7.91 -11.76
N LEU A 287 4.98 6.59 -11.56
CA LEU A 287 6.23 5.86 -11.32
C LEU A 287 7.14 5.87 -12.56
N GLU A 288 6.61 5.79 -13.78
CA GLU A 288 7.39 5.98 -15.01
C GLU A 288 8.04 7.37 -15.04
N ILE A 289 7.29 8.42 -14.67
CA ILE A 289 7.82 9.80 -14.56
C ILE A 289 8.92 9.88 -13.50
N ALA A 290 8.71 9.30 -12.32
CA ALA A 290 9.71 9.33 -11.24
C ALA A 290 11.03 8.67 -11.67
N ARG A 291 10.97 7.49 -12.31
CA ARG A 291 12.15 6.81 -12.86
C ARG A 291 12.83 7.63 -13.95
N LEU A 292 12.07 8.23 -14.87
CA LEU A 292 12.63 9.07 -15.94
C LEU A 292 13.38 10.28 -15.36
N ARG A 293 12.89 10.86 -14.26
CA ARG A 293 13.55 11.99 -13.58
C ARG A 293 14.90 11.62 -12.99
N GLU A 294 15.05 10.41 -12.45
CA GLU A 294 16.36 9.94 -11.95
C GLU A 294 17.37 9.74 -13.08
N LEU A 295 16.90 9.34 -14.28
CA LEU A 295 17.74 9.19 -15.47
C LEU A 295 18.07 10.52 -16.17
N LYS A 296 17.42 11.63 -15.79
CA LYS A 296 17.61 12.94 -16.46
C LYS A 296 19.07 13.36 -16.56
N ALA A 297 19.86 13.12 -15.51
CA ALA A 297 21.26 13.52 -15.47
C ALA A 297 22.18 12.68 -16.38
N SER A 298 21.74 11.49 -16.80
CA SER A 298 22.50 10.54 -17.62
C SER A 298 21.99 10.42 -19.06
N MET A 299 21.05 11.28 -19.49
CA MET A 299 20.45 11.24 -20.82
C MET A 299 20.46 12.61 -21.52
N PRO A 300 20.44 12.65 -22.86
CA PRO A 300 20.26 13.90 -23.61
C PRO A 300 18.93 14.59 -23.26
N GLU A 301 18.94 15.92 -23.21
CA GLU A 301 17.79 16.71 -22.78
C GLU A 301 16.58 16.55 -23.72
N ASP A 302 16.81 16.50 -25.03
CA ASP A 302 15.74 16.29 -26.03
C ASP A 302 15.08 14.91 -25.87
N ASP A 303 15.88 13.86 -25.62
CA ASP A 303 15.37 12.51 -25.38
C ASP A 303 14.54 12.44 -24.08
N TYR A 304 14.96 13.18 -23.05
CA TYR A 304 14.22 13.27 -21.78
C TYR A 304 12.84 13.88 -22.00
N TYR A 305 12.76 15.02 -22.69
CA TYR A 305 11.48 15.68 -22.93
C TYR A 305 10.58 14.89 -23.88
N ALA A 306 11.13 14.21 -24.90
CA ALA A 306 10.35 13.35 -25.79
C ALA A 306 9.69 12.17 -25.05
N GLN A 307 10.44 11.52 -24.15
CA GLN A 307 9.90 10.45 -23.31
C GLN A 307 8.88 10.98 -22.30
N LEU A 308 9.19 12.12 -21.66
CA LEU A 308 8.28 12.76 -20.71
C LEU A 308 6.95 13.16 -21.36
N GLU A 309 7.00 13.78 -22.55
CA GLU A 309 5.81 14.15 -23.32
C GLU A 309 4.93 12.93 -23.59
N THR A 310 5.53 11.82 -24.03
CA THR A 310 4.80 10.56 -24.27
C THR A 310 4.06 10.08 -23.02
N ILE A 311 4.70 10.15 -21.86
CA ILE A 311 4.08 9.73 -20.58
C ILE A 311 2.97 10.71 -20.18
N LEU A 312 3.21 12.03 -20.28
CA LEU A 312 2.23 13.06 -19.93
C LEU A 312 0.99 13.03 -20.84
N LEU A 313 1.14 12.73 -22.13
CA LEU A 313 0.02 12.55 -23.05
C LEU A 313 -0.85 11.33 -22.66
N ARG A 314 -0.22 10.21 -22.28
CA ARG A 314 -0.93 9.02 -21.76
C ARG A 314 -1.67 9.35 -20.46
N LEU A 315 -1.05 10.13 -19.58
CA LEU A 315 -1.67 10.57 -18.32
C LEU A 315 -2.87 11.50 -18.58
N GLY A 316 -2.72 12.47 -19.49
CA GLY A 316 -3.82 13.37 -19.89
C GLY A 316 -5.00 12.61 -20.50
N ALA A 317 -4.74 11.64 -21.37
CA ALA A 317 -5.78 10.79 -21.95
C ALA A 317 -6.51 9.95 -20.87
N LEU A 318 -5.81 9.54 -19.82
CA LEU A 318 -6.39 8.82 -18.69
C LEU A 318 -7.34 9.72 -17.89
N TYR A 319 -6.92 10.95 -17.55
CA TYR A 319 -7.79 11.91 -16.86
C TYR A 319 -9.02 12.30 -17.69
N GLN A 320 -8.91 12.40 -19.01
CA GLN A 320 -10.07 12.62 -19.88
C GLN A 320 -11.09 11.47 -19.82
N LYS A 321 -10.63 10.22 -19.67
CA LYS A 321 -11.52 9.06 -19.48
C LYS A 321 -12.19 9.06 -18.11
N ALA A 322 -11.51 9.58 -17.09
CA ALA A 322 -12.02 9.66 -15.73
C ALA A 322 -12.98 10.85 -15.51
N ASP A 323 -12.98 11.86 -16.39
CA ASP A 323 -13.88 13.01 -16.27
C ASP A 323 -15.32 12.60 -16.64
N PRO A 324 -16.28 12.73 -15.70
CA PRO A 324 -17.67 12.37 -15.92
C PRO A 324 -18.35 13.22 -17.01
N LYS A 325 -17.80 14.37 -17.39
CA LYS A 325 -18.34 15.21 -18.49
C LYS A 325 -17.99 14.69 -19.89
N THR A 326 -16.94 13.88 -20.01
CA THR A 326 -16.47 13.27 -21.26
C THR A 326 -16.78 11.77 -21.34
N ALA A 327 -17.27 11.15 -20.26
CA ALA A 327 -17.80 9.80 -20.28
C ALA A 327 -19.01 9.73 -21.24
N ALA A 328 -18.88 8.95 -22.32
CA ALA A 328 -19.91 8.82 -23.34
C ALA A 328 -21.26 8.38 -22.72
N PRO A 329 -22.41 8.92 -23.18
CA PRO A 329 -23.72 8.47 -22.69
C PRO A 329 -23.90 6.97 -22.98
N PRO A 330 -24.53 6.20 -22.08
CA PRO A 330 -24.83 4.80 -22.35
C PRO A 330 -25.69 4.70 -23.59
N THR A 331 -25.25 3.88 -24.55
CA THR A 331 -25.99 3.58 -25.78
C THR A 331 -27.40 3.12 -25.40
N PRO A 332 -28.48 3.76 -25.90
CA PRO A 332 -29.82 3.35 -25.56
C PRO A 332 -30.03 1.91 -26.01
N SER A 333 -30.31 1.02 -25.03
CA SER A 333 -30.71 -0.36 -25.31
C SER A 333 -31.88 -0.33 -26.27
N ALA A 334 -31.67 -0.86 -27.47
CA ALA A 334 -32.74 -1.17 -28.40
C ALA A 334 -33.68 -2.16 -27.70
N LYS A 335 -34.85 -1.68 -27.29
CA LYS A 335 -35.94 -2.56 -26.86
C LYS A 335 -36.45 -3.33 -28.10
N PRO A 336 -36.84 -4.60 -27.91
CA PRO A 336 -37.28 -5.48 -28.98
C PRO A 336 -38.56 -5.01 -29.68
#